data_AF-A0A354FHG1-F1
#
_entry.id   AF-A0A354FHG1-F1
#
_cell.length_a   1.000
_cell.length_b   1.000
_cell.length_c   1.000
_cell.angle_alpha   90.00
_cell.angle_beta   90.00
_cell.angle_gamma   90.00
#
_symmetry.space_group_name_H-M   'P 1'
#
loop_
_entity.id
_entity.type
_entity.pdbx_description
1 polymer ?
#
loop_
_entity_poly.entity_id
_entity_poly.type
_entity_poly.pdbx_seq_one_letter_code
_entity_poly.pdbx_strand_id
1 'polypeptide(L)'
;MAENSPERWLQSQTSDLLETAILLLDRLHCPPFELGWLHSESGQTYRTLLLEVERVLLEVWEATQNKKFAELEDSLQLWFQDQLRQENGLFRQYQRLHEALEDWRHTPEPQQQGLQGWLDFQLHMLVQEPTLLVRKAQDAQVSIEELEILSGKALAWVQPLASETPHDLLDEFFTLLRPFTKTHPELLPLDHLQPPPASRNAPLLDQLRSALNDQDDWESSGIELAKWLREAVVFHSAK
;
A
#
# COMPACT_ATOMS: atom_id res chain seq x y z
N MET A 1 -10.25 -4.66 -37.21
CA MET A 1 -9.96 -4.59 -35.77
C MET A 1 -8.56 -5.13 -35.59
N ALA A 2 -7.57 -4.26 -35.34
CA ALA A 2 -6.18 -4.65 -35.13
C ALA A 2 -6.02 -4.97 -33.65
N GLU A 3 -6.46 -6.16 -33.25
CA GLU A 3 -6.34 -6.66 -31.89
C GLU A 3 -4.85 -6.85 -31.56
N ASN A 4 -4.36 -5.97 -30.68
CA ASN A 4 -3.16 -6.01 -29.84
C ASN A 4 -2.11 -7.07 -30.16
N SER A 5 -0.99 -6.66 -30.79
CA SER A 5 0.20 -7.49 -30.79
C SER A 5 0.66 -7.74 -29.33
N PRO A 6 1.20 -8.94 -29.00
CA PRO A 6 1.69 -9.24 -27.65
C PRO A 6 2.67 -8.20 -27.11
N GLU A 7 3.50 -7.63 -28.00
CA GLU A 7 4.43 -6.55 -27.68
C GLU A 7 3.73 -5.27 -27.23
N ARG A 8 2.62 -4.88 -27.87
CA ARG A 8 1.84 -3.69 -27.49
C ARG A 8 1.10 -3.90 -26.18
N TRP A 9 0.60 -5.12 -25.96
CA TRP A 9 0.00 -5.49 -24.68
C TRP A 9 1.04 -5.39 -23.56
N LEU A 10 2.21 -6.02 -23.72
CA LEU A 10 3.30 -5.98 -22.74
C LEU A 10 3.73 -4.53 -22.44
N GLN A 11 3.88 -3.71 -23.49
CA GLN A 11 4.25 -2.31 -23.34
C GLN A 11 3.19 -1.50 -22.55
N SER A 12 1.90 -1.71 -22.83
CA SER A 12 0.81 -1.04 -22.09
C SER A 12 0.85 -1.42 -20.62
N GLN A 13 0.81 -2.72 -20.32
CA GLN A 13 0.76 -3.21 -18.94
C GLN A 13 2.00 -2.83 -18.15
N THR A 14 3.18 -2.89 -18.76
CA THR A 14 4.42 -2.42 -18.13
C THR A 14 4.34 -0.94 -17.78
N SER A 15 3.76 -0.11 -18.66
CA SER A 15 3.61 1.33 -18.41
C SER A 15 2.62 1.60 -17.28
N ASP A 16 1.48 0.91 -17.29
CA ASP A 16 0.44 1.03 -16.26
C ASP A 16 0.99 0.67 -14.87
N LEU A 17 1.65 -0.50 -14.75
CA LEU A 17 2.30 -0.95 -13.50
C LEU A 17 3.43 -0.02 -13.04
N LEU A 18 4.19 0.53 -13.99
CA LEU A 18 5.30 1.44 -13.68
C LEU A 18 4.77 2.77 -13.14
N GLU A 19 3.68 3.31 -13.71
CA GLU A 19 3.02 4.50 -13.17
C GLU A 19 2.54 4.27 -11.74
N THR A 20 1.94 3.11 -11.45
CA THR A 20 1.56 2.73 -10.08
C THR A 20 2.76 2.65 -9.14
N ALA A 21 3.83 1.94 -9.52
CA ALA A 21 5.02 1.80 -8.69
C ALA A 21 5.68 3.17 -8.37
N ILE A 22 5.80 4.04 -9.37
CA ILE A 22 6.32 5.40 -9.22
C ILE A 22 5.43 6.21 -8.29
N LEU A 23 4.11 6.16 -8.47
CA LEU A 23 3.17 6.88 -7.62
C LEU A 23 3.32 6.45 -6.15
N LEU A 24 3.41 5.15 -5.87
CA LEU A 24 3.60 4.63 -4.52
C LEU A 24 4.93 5.09 -3.93
N LEU A 25 6.03 4.99 -4.68
CA LEU A 25 7.35 5.45 -4.26
C LEU A 25 7.37 6.96 -3.95
N ASP A 26 6.70 7.77 -4.77
CA ASP A 26 6.55 9.21 -4.55
C ASP A 26 5.80 9.51 -3.25
N ARG A 27 4.74 8.74 -2.95
CA ARG A 27 4.04 8.87 -1.66
C ARG A 27 4.96 8.56 -0.50
N LEU A 28 5.72 7.45 -0.55
CA LEU A 28 6.67 7.08 0.49
C LEU A 28 7.81 8.10 0.65
N HIS A 29 8.20 8.80 -0.41
CA HIS A 29 9.27 9.79 -0.38
C HIS A 29 8.82 11.13 0.23
N CYS A 30 7.59 11.54 -0.06
CA CYS A 30 7.06 12.86 0.30
C CYS A 30 5.76 12.75 1.12
N PRO A 31 5.79 12.20 2.35
CA PRO A 31 4.62 12.20 3.20
C PRO A 31 4.27 13.61 3.68
N PRO A 32 2.99 13.95 3.88
CA PRO A 32 2.54 15.29 4.30
C PRO A 32 2.98 15.62 5.74
N PHE A 33 3.36 14.60 6.50
CA PHE A 33 3.95 14.67 7.83
C PHE A 33 4.83 13.44 8.04
N GLU A 34 5.71 13.49 9.04
CA GLU A 34 6.57 12.36 9.39
C GLU A 34 5.71 11.16 9.82
N LEU A 35 5.90 10.04 9.12
CA LEU A 35 5.30 8.75 9.43
C LEU A 35 6.41 7.81 9.95
N GLY A 36 6.31 7.41 11.21
CA GLY A 36 7.27 6.56 11.91
C GLY A 36 7.41 5.18 11.28
N TRP A 37 6.31 4.59 10.79
CA TRP A 37 6.30 3.25 10.21
C TRP A 37 7.13 3.16 8.94
N LEU A 38 7.26 4.25 8.18
CA LEU A 38 8.14 4.31 7.02
C LEU A 38 9.61 4.06 7.38
N HIS A 39 9.99 4.36 8.62
CA HIS A 39 11.33 4.12 9.16
C HIS A 39 11.48 2.76 9.83
N SER A 40 10.38 2.06 10.09
CA SER A 40 10.37 0.70 10.63
C SER A 40 10.87 -0.32 9.61
N GLU A 41 11.16 -1.54 10.06
CA GLU A 41 11.55 -2.64 9.18
C GLU A 41 10.48 -2.93 8.11
N SER A 42 9.20 -2.89 8.45
CA SER A 42 8.10 -3.10 7.50
C SER A 42 8.05 -2.01 6.43
N GLY A 43 8.23 -0.75 6.82
CA GLY A 43 8.27 0.38 5.88
C GLY A 43 9.48 0.32 4.95
N GLN A 44 10.67 -0.02 5.48
CA GLN A 44 11.88 -0.22 4.69
C GLN A 44 11.74 -1.43 3.74
N THR A 45 11.13 -2.51 4.20
CA THR A 45 10.87 -3.71 3.40
C THR A 45 9.92 -3.39 2.24
N TYR A 46 8.81 -2.71 2.51
CA TYR A 46 7.86 -2.29 1.48
C TYR A 46 8.50 -1.34 0.46
N ARG A 47 9.29 -0.36 0.91
CA ARG A 47 10.02 0.54 0.01
C ARG A 47 11.02 -0.22 -0.87
N THR A 48 11.77 -1.16 -0.31
CA THR A 48 12.75 -1.95 -1.06
C THR A 48 12.07 -2.81 -2.12
N LEU A 49 10.92 -3.40 -1.78
CA LEU A 49 10.08 -4.15 -2.69
C LEU A 49 9.65 -3.28 -3.88
N LEU A 50 9.11 -2.09 -3.63
CA LEU A 50 8.67 -1.18 -4.68
C LEU A 50 9.82 -0.71 -5.59
N LEU A 51 11.00 -0.43 -5.03
CA LEU A 51 12.18 -0.05 -5.82
C LEU A 51 12.64 -1.17 -6.76
N GLU A 52 12.55 -2.43 -6.31
CA GLU A 52 12.90 -3.57 -7.14
C GLU A 52 11.84 -3.83 -8.24
N VAL A 53 10.55 -3.65 -7.93
CA VAL A 53 9.48 -3.67 -8.93
C VAL A 53 9.71 -2.59 -9.99
N GLU A 54 9.95 -1.34 -9.58
CA GLU A 54 10.24 -0.22 -10.49
C GLU A 54 11.45 -0.52 -11.38
N ARG A 55 12.56 -0.99 -10.79
CA ARG A 55 13.79 -1.33 -11.54
C ARG A 55 13.51 -2.32 -12.66
N VAL A 56 12.81 -3.41 -12.36
CA VAL A 56 12.53 -4.47 -13.34
C VAL A 56 11.53 -3.99 -14.39
N LEU A 57 10.50 -3.23 -13.99
CA LEU A 57 9.55 -2.64 -14.95
C LEU A 57 10.24 -1.66 -15.91
N LEU A 58 11.22 -0.88 -15.43
CA LEU A 58 12.03 -0.01 -16.29
C LEU A 58 12.87 -0.81 -17.29
N GLU A 59 13.46 -1.94 -16.88
CA GLU A 59 14.21 -2.83 -17.79
C GLU A 59 13.30 -3.43 -18.88
N VAL A 60 12.11 -3.89 -18.50
CA VAL A 60 11.10 -4.39 -19.44
C VAL A 60 10.68 -3.27 -20.40
N TRP A 61 10.39 -2.08 -19.86
CA TRP A 61 9.99 -0.92 -20.65
C TRP A 61 11.09 -0.54 -21.64
N GLU A 62 12.34 -0.39 -21.22
CA GLU A 62 13.45 -0.04 -22.11
C GLU A 62 13.67 -1.11 -23.21
N ALA A 63 13.61 -2.39 -22.85
CA ALA A 63 13.77 -3.47 -23.81
C ALA A 63 12.63 -3.53 -24.84
N THR A 64 11.38 -3.26 -24.43
CA THR A 64 10.23 -3.20 -25.35
C THR A 64 10.36 -2.03 -26.33
N GLN A 65 10.82 -0.86 -25.88
CA GLN A 65 11.08 0.31 -26.74
C GLN A 65 12.19 0.02 -27.76
N ASN A 66 13.25 -0.66 -27.33
CA ASN A 66 14.42 -0.96 -28.15
C ASN A 66 14.30 -2.27 -28.96
N LYS A 67 13.18 -3.01 -28.83
CA LYS A 67 12.92 -4.30 -29.48
C LYS A 67 13.95 -5.38 -29.15
N LYS A 68 14.44 -5.39 -27.90
CA LYS A 68 15.49 -6.30 -27.40
C LYS A 68 14.93 -7.47 -26.60
N PHE A 69 13.91 -8.15 -27.13
CA PHE A 69 13.17 -9.18 -26.39
C PHE A 69 14.01 -10.41 -26.00
N ALA A 70 14.96 -10.83 -26.84
CA ALA A 70 15.82 -11.97 -26.52
C ALA A 70 16.76 -11.67 -25.33
N GLU A 71 17.36 -10.47 -25.31
CA GLU A 71 18.20 -10.00 -24.18
C GLU A 71 17.37 -9.87 -22.91
N LEU A 72 16.13 -9.40 -23.03
CA LEU A 72 15.19 -9.30 -21.91
C LEU A 72 14.81 -10.67 -21.34
N GLU A 73 14.52 -11.67 -22.18
CA GLU A 73 14.17 -13.02 -21.73
C GLU A 73 15.31 -13.63 -20.90
N ASP A 74 16.54 -13.58 -21.41
CA ASP A 74 17.72 -14.09 -20.71
C ASP A 74 17.94 -13.35 -19.36
N SER A 75 17.81 -12.02 -19.36
CA SER A 75 17.99 -11.19 -18.16
C SER A 75 16.93 -11.50 -17.09
N LEU A 76 15.65 -11.52 -17.47
CA LEU A 76 14.55 -11.78 -16.54
C LEU A 76 14.58 -13.20 -16.00
N GLN A 77 14.96 -14.18 -16.82
CA GLN A 77 15.08 -15.56 -16.36
C GLN A 77 16.20 -15.72 -15.33
N LEU A 78 17.35 -15.08 -15.54
CA LEU A 78 18.46 -15.07 -14.58
C LEU A 78 18.05 -14.35 -13.29
N TRP A 79 17.52 -13.13 -13.42
CA TRP A 79 17.03 -12.34 -12.30
C TRP A 79 16.02 -13.12 -11.45
N PHE A 80 15.02 -13.74 -12.07
CA PHE A 80 13.99 -14.47 -11.35
C PHE A 80 14.55 -15.66 -10.55
N GLN A 81 15.51 -16.39 -11.12
CA GLN A 81 16.20 -17.46 -10.39
C GLN A 81 16.99 -16.93 -9.20
N ASP A 82 17.61 -15.76 -9.32
CA ASP A 82 18.33 -15.12 -8.23
C ASP A 82 17.38 -14.64 -7.13
N GLN A 83 16.22 -14.06 -7.49
CA GLN A 83 15.19 -13.66 -6.53
C GLN A 83 14.68 -14.83 -5.68
N LEU A 84 14.57 -16.04 -6.25
CA LEU A 84 14.16 -17.22 -5.51
C LEU A 84 15.21 -17.74 -4.53
N ARG A 85 16.50 -17.44 -4.77
CA ARG A 85 17.63 -17.93 -3.96
C ARG A 85 18.05 -16.94 -2.88
N GLN A 86 17.91 -15.64 -3.14
CA GLN A 86 18.38 -14.60 -2.24
C GLN A 86 17.44 -14.44 -1.03
N GLU A 87 18.02 -14.28 0.15
CA GLU A 87 17.25 -13.99 1.37
C GLU A 87 16.54 -12.62 1.29
N ASN A 88 17.08 -11.70 0.50
CA ASN A 88 16.49 -10.39 0.23
C ASN A 88 15.82 -10.33 -1.14
N GLY A 89 15.50 -11.48 -1.76
CA GLY A 89 14.73 -11.49 -3.00
C GLY A 89 13.32 -10.95 -2.80
N LEU A 90 12.71 -10.42 -3.87
CA LEU A 90 11.40 -9.78 -3.88
C LEU A 90 10.33 -10.63 -3.18
N PHE A 91 10.30 -11.93 -3.47
CA PHE A 91 9.38 -12.87 -2.84
C PHE A 91 9.60 -12.99 -1.32
N ARG A 92 10.85 -13.04 -0.87
CA ARG A 92 11.17 -13.08 0.56
C ARG A 92 10.85 -11.77 1.26
N GLN A 93 11.07 -10.63 0.60
CA GLN A 93 10.67 -9.32 1.11
C GLN A 93 9.16 -9.23 1.29
N TYR A 94 8.40 -9.72 0.32
CA TYR A 94 6.94 -9.83 0.43
C TYR A 94 6.53 -10.73 1.61
N GLN A 95 7.14 -11.91 1.76
CA GLN A 95 6.85 -12.80 2.89
C GLN A 95 7.11 -12.13 4.24
N ARG A 96 8.22 -11.39 4.39
CA ARG A 96 8.52 -10.64 5.63
C ARG A 96 7.51 -9.54 5.89
N LEU A 97 7.10 -8.81 4.84
CA LEU A 97 6.07 -7.79 4.97
C LEU A 97 4.74 -8.41 5.41
N HIS A 98 4.37 -9.54 4.81
CA HIS A 98 3.19 -10.30 5.18
C HIS A 98 3.25 -10.79 6.64
N GLU A 99 4.35 -11.41 7.06
CA GLU A 99 4.57 -11.84 8.44
C GLU A 99 4.47 -10.67 9.43
N ALA A 100 5.05 -9.50 9.10
CA ALA A 100 4.98 -8.32 9.96
C ALA A 100 3.55 -7.77 10.09
N LEU A 101 2.76 -7.80 9.00
CA LEU A 101 1.35 -7.42 9.04
C LEU A 101 0.51 -8.42 9.84
N GLU A 102 0.80 -9.71 9.70
CA GLU A 102 0.21 -10.75 10.51
C GLU A 102 0.53 -10.56 11.99
N ASP A 103 1.78 -10.29 12.35
CA ASP A 103 2.16 -10.04 13.75
C ASP A 103 1.47 -8.79 14.30
N TRP A 104 1.43 -7.70 13.53
CA TRP A 104 0.72 -6.48 13.89
C TRP A 104 -0.76 -6.75 14.19
N ARG A 105 -1.46 -7.50 13.35
CA ARG A 105 -2.90 -7.78 13.52
C ARG A 105 -3.20 -8.53 14.83
N HIS A 106 -2.23 -9.27 15.37
CA HIS A 106 -2.38 -10.03 16.62
C HIS A 106 -2.02 -9.21 17.87
N THR A 107 -1.62 -7.94 17.71
CA THR A 107 -1.39 -7.05 18.86
C THR A 107 -2.70 -6.57 19.49
N PRO A 108 -2.70 -6.15 20.78
CA PRO A 108 -3.94 -5.87 21.51
C PRO A 108 -4.81 -4.76 20.90
N GLU A 109 -4.20 -3.74 20.30
CA GLU A 109 -4.89 -2.57 19.77
C GLU A 109 -5.69 -2.89 18.48
N PRO A 110 -5.06 -3.43 17.42
CA PRO A 110 -5.75 -3.98 16.25
C PRO A 110 -6.87 -4.97 16.59
N GLN A 111 -6.64 -5.89 17.54
CA GLN A 111 -7.66 -6.86 17.96
C GLN A 111 -8.87 -6.19 18.64
N GLN A 112 -8.65 -5.17 19.47
CA GLN A 112 -9.73 -4.46 20.15
C GLN A 112 -10.61 -3.66 19.17
N GLN A 113 -9.98 -3.06 18.16
CA GLN A 113 -10.66 -2.24 17.15
C GLN A 113 -11.21 -3.07 15.98
N GLY A 114 -10.79 -4.34 15.84
CA GLY A 114 -11.16 -5.18 14.70
C GLY A 114 -10.50 -4.69 13.41
N LEU A 115 -9.23 -4.31 13.49
CA LEU A 115 -8.41 -3.94 12.33
C LEU A 115 -7.90 -5.21 11.65
N GLN A 116 -8.04 -5.29 10.34
CA GLN A 116 -7.64 -6.44 9.54
C GLN A 116 -6.98 -5.94 8.25
N GLY A 117 -5.88 -6.54 7.83
CA GLY A 117 -5.31 -6.29 6.52
C GLY A 117 -4.74 -4.87 6.28
N TRP A 118 -4.47 -4.60 5.00
CA TRP A 118 -3.62 -3.50 4.56
C TRP A 118 -4.26 -2.11 4.67
N LEU A 119 -5.52 -1.96 4.25
CA LEU A 119 -6.27 -0.71 4.38
C LEU A 119 -6.28 -0.22 5.84
N ASP A 120 -6.63 -1.12 6.75
CA ASP A 120 -6.71 -0.78 8.17
C ASP A 120 -5.35 -0.47 8.76
N PHE A 121 -4.31 -1.18 8.33
CA PHE A 121 -2.94 -0.87 8.70
C PHE A 121 -2.60 0.57 8.30
N GLN A 122 -2.85 0.95 7.04
CA GLN A 122 -2.55 2.31 6.54
C GLN A 122 -3.35 3.39 7.30
N LEU A 123 -4.66 3.18 7.51
CA LEU A 123 -5.50 4.10 8.27
C LEU A 123 -5.07 4.20 9.74
N HIS A 124 -4.69 3.08 10.35
CA HIS A 124 -4.23 3.05 11.73
C HIS A 124 -2.90 3.79 11.91
N MET A 125 -1.93 3.56 11.02
CA MET A 125 -0.65 4.27 11.06
C MET A 125 -0.84 5.79 10.92
N LEU A 126 -1.81 6.23 10.11
CA LEU A 126 -2.14 7.64 9.95
C LEU A 126 -2.64 8.31 11.26
N VAL A 127 -3.31 7.54 12.13
CA VAL A 127 -4.08 8.03 13.27
C VAL A 127 -3.43 7.75 14.62
N GLN A 128 -2.55 6.75 14.72
CA GLN A 128 -1.87 6.41 15.98
C GLN A 128 -0.50 7.06 16.15
N GLU A 129 0.18 7.36 15.05
CA GLU A 129 1.51 7.96 15.15
C GLU A 129 1.42 9.40 15.64
N PRO A 130 2.45 9.93 16.33
CA PRO A 130 2.48 11.30 16.86
C PRO A 130 2.69 12.34 15.75
N THR A 131 1.87 12.25 14.71
CA THR A 131 1.85 13.07 13.51
C THR A 131 1.30 14.46 13.81
N LEU A 132 1.52 15.39 12.89
CA LEU A 132 0.90 16.71 12.95
C LEU A 132 -0.63 16.61 13.06
N LEU A 133 -1.22 15.63 12.37
CA LEU A 133 -2.67 15.40 12.35
C LEU A 133 -3.22 15.04 13.73
N VAL A 134 -2.57 14.10 14.43
CA VAL A 134 -2.96 13.69 15.78
C VAL A 134 -2.75 14.82 16.79
N ARG A 135 -1.63 15.56 16.70
CA ARG A 135 -1.38 16.72 17.56
C ARG A 135 -2.43 17.82 17.37
N LYS A 136 -2.84 18.07 16.13
CA LYS A 136 -3.91 19.02 15.81
C LYS A 136 -5.27 18.54 16.31
N ALA A 137 -5.54 17.24 16.29
CA ALA A 137 -6.76 16.67 16.87
C ALA A 137 -6.81 16.79 18.41
N GLN A 138 -5.65 16.75 19.08
CA GLN A 138 -5.50 16.95 20.53
C GLN A 138 -5.64 18.42 20.96
N ASP A 139 -5.33 19.36 20.06
CA ASP A 139 -5.39 20.78 20.35
C ASP A 139 -6.85 21.29 20.32
N ALA A 140 -7.38 21.58 21.50
CA ALA A 140 -8.74 22.10 21.68
C ALA A 140 -8.98 23.47 21.01
N GLN A 141 -7.94 24.18 20.59
CA GLN A 141 -8.05 25.46 19.86
C GLN A 141 -8.26 25.27 18.35
N VAL A 142 -8.01 24.07 17.81
CA VAL A 142 -8.17 23.80 16.38
C VAL A 142 -9.65 23.61 16.06
N SER A 143 -10.15 24.43 15.14
CA SER A 143 -11.52 24.32 14.64
C SER A 143 -11.77 22.94 14.02
N ILE A 144 -13.00 22.45 14.07
CA ILE A 144 -13.33 21.20 13.40
C ILE A 144 -13.12 21.34 11.89
N GLU A 145 -13.44 22.49 11.29
CA GLU A 145 -13.25 22.71 9.85
C GLU A 145 -11.77 22.64 9.43
N GLU A 146 -10.85 23.20 10.24
CA GLU A 146 -9.40 23.07 9.97
C GLU A 146 -8.95 21.61 10.05
N LEU A 147 -9.45 20.86 11.03
CA LEU A 147 -9.11 19.44 11.18
C LEU A 147 -9.66 18.60 10.02
N GLU A 148 -10.90 18.87 9.57
CA GLU A 148 -11.52 18.21 8.42
C GLU A 148 -10.68 18.38 7.14
N ILE A 149 -10.21 19.60 6.86
CA ILE A 149 -9.35 19.88 5.70
C ILE A 149 -8.02 19.13 5.77
N LEU A 150 -7.38 19.12 6.96
CA LEU A 150 -6.12 18.39 7.15
C LEU A 150 -6.32 16.87 7.03
N SER A 151 -7.41 16.36 7.58
CA SER A 151 -7.81 14.95 7.47
C SER A 151 -8.07 14.55 6.02
N GLY A 152 -8.80 15.36 5.25
CA GLY A 152 -9.03 15.11 3.83
C GLY A 152 -7.72 15.01 3.05
N LYS A 153 -6.80 15.96 3.24
CA LYS A 153 -5.48 15.92 2.59
C LYS A 153 -4.64 14.71 2.99
N ALA A 154 -4.74 14.29 4.24
CA ALA A 154 -4.06 13.09 4.72
C ALA A 154 -4.64 11.82 4.07
N LEU A 155 -5.97 11.76 3.92
CA LEU A 155 -6.65 10.66 3.22
C LEU A 155 -6.27 10.61 1.74
N ALA A 156 -6.31 11.74 1.03
CA ALA A 156 -5.91 11.82 -0.37
C ALA A 156 -4.45 11.40 -0.59
N TRP A 157 -3.58 11.65 0.40
CA TRP A 157 -2.20 11.19 0.34
C TRP A 157 -2.08 9.68 0.58
N VAL A 158 -2.79 9.12 1.56
CA VAL A 158 -2.68 7.69 1.90
C VAL A 158 -3.43 6.80 0.92
N GLN A 159 -4.41 7.35 0.20
CA GLN A 159 -5.28 6.60 -0.70
C GLN A 159 -4.52 5.69 -1.67
N PRO A 160 -3.52 6.16 -2.46
CA PRO A 160 -2.80 5.24 -3.35
C PRO A 160 -2.11 4.10 -2.60
N LEU A 161 -1.53 4.39 -1.43
CA LEU A 161 -0.87 3.38 -0.60
C LEU A 161 -1.88 2.37 -0.07
N ALA A 162 -3.08 2.79 0.31
CA ALA A 162 -4.10 1.94 0.92
C ALA A 162 -4.93 1.15 -0.11
N SER A 163 -5.14 1.72 -1.29
CA SER A 163 -5.87 1.10 -2.39
C SER A 163 -5.07 0.00 -3.10
N GLU A 164 -3.75 0.16 -3.21
CA GLU A 164 -2.88 -0.83 -3.84
C GLU A 164 -2.31 -1.78 -2.79
N THR A 165 -2.81 -3.01 -2.74
CA THR A 165 -2.27 -3.98 -1.79
C THR A 165 -0.92 -4.51 -2.29
N PRO A 166 0.07 -4.75 -1.40
CA PRO A 166 1.33 -5.35 -1.82
C PRO A 166 1.17 -6.73 -2.48
N HIS A 167 0.07 -7.44 -2.18
CA HIS A 167 -0.26 -8.70 -2.81
C HIS A 167 -0.67 -8.51 -4.28
N ASP A 168 -1.66 -7.66 -4.52
CA ASP A 168 -2.24 -7.45 -5.85
C ASP A 168 -1.19 -6.89 -6.81
N LEU A 169 -0.42 -5.89 -6.37
CA LEU A 169 0.70 -5.33 -7.14
C LEU A 169 1.72 -6.40 -7.55
N LEU A 170 2.08 -7.30 -6.63
CA LEU A 170 3.05 -8.35 -6.92
C LEU A 170 2.48 -9.48 -7.77
N ASP A 171 1.22 -9.84 -7.58
CA ASP A 171 0.55 -10.84 -8.42
C ASP A 171 0.46 -10.37 -9.86
N GLU A 172 0.09 -9.09 -10.07
CA GLU A 172 0.05 -8.48 -11.39
C GLU A 172 1.46 -8.40 -12.00
N PHE A 173 2.45 -7.96 -11.23
CA PHE A 173 3.85 -7.91 -11.65
C PHE A 173 4.39 -9.31 -12.05
N PHE A 174 4.20 -10.34 -11.24
CA PHE A 174 4.67 -11.69 -11.60
C PHE A 174 3.86 -12.31 -12.75
N THR A 175 2.58 -11.97 -12.88
CA THR A 175 1.75 -12.33 -14.03
C THR A 175 2.28 -11.71 -15.32
N LEU A 176 2.69 -10.43 -15.29
CA LEU A 176 3.33 -9.74 -16.41
C LEU A 176 4.61 -10.45 -16.86
N LEU A 177 5.43 -10.91 -15.91
CA LEU A 177 6.72 -11.55 -16.18
C LEU A 177 6.62 -13.04 -16.55
N ARG A 178 5.46 -13.67 -16.34
CA ARG A 178 5.23 -15.10 -16.56
C ARG A 178 5.69 -15.62 -17.93
N PRO A 179 5.53 -14.90 -19.06
CA PRO A 179 6.04 -15.35 -20.35
C PRO A 179 7.56 -15.62 -20.37
N PHE A 180 8.32 -14.91 -19.54
CA PHE A 180 9.78 -15.00 -19.46
C PHE A 180 10.24 -15.99 -18.39
N THR A 181 9.59 -15.97 -17.22
CA THR A 181 10.02 -16.77 -16.07
C THR A 181 9.46 -18.20 -16.08
N LYS A 182 8.42 -18.46 -16.89
CA LYS A 182 7.72 -19.76 -17.03
C LYS A 182 7.10 -20.29 -15.73
N THR A 183 7.18 -19.51 -14.66
CA THR A 183 6.78 -19.89 -13.31
C THR A 183 6.24 -18.65 -12.59
N HIS A 184 5.26 -18.88 -11.72
CA HIS A 184 4.66 -17.83 -10.90
C HIS A 184 4.88 -18.24 -9.44
N PRO A 185 5.48 -17.38 -8.60
CA PRO A 185 5.61 -17.68 -7.19
C PRO A 185 4.23 -17.71 -6.53
N GLU A 186 4.01 -18.65 -5.62
CA GLU A 186 2.77 -18.69 -4.82
C GLU A 186 2.87 -17.62 -3.74
N LEU A 187 2.28 -16.46 -4.00
CA LEU A 187 2.15 -15.39 -3.02
C LEU A 187 1.07 -15.79 -2.01
N LEU A 188 1.42 -15.76 -0.73
CA LEU A 188 0.41 -15.85 0.32
C LEU A 188 -0.50 -14.62 0.19
N PRO A 189 -1.82 -14.77 0.06
CA PRO A 189 -2.69 -13.62 0.00
C PRO A 189 -2.55 -12.85 1.32
N LEU A 190 -2.28 -11.55 1.22
CA LEU A 190 -2.75 -10.64 2.26
C LEU A 190 -4.25 -10.66 2.06
N ASP A 191 -4.98 -11.44 2.86
CA ASP A 191 -6.44 -11.59 2.71
C ASP A 191 -7.04 -10.25 2.30
N HIS A 192 -7.78 -10.20 1.19
CA HIS A 192 -8.78 -9.15 1.05
C HIS A 192 -9.65 -9.32 2.28
N LEU A 193 -9.40 -8.51 3.31
CA LEU A 193 -10.40 -7.72 3.97
C LEU A 193 -11.80 -8.25 3.67
N GLN A 194 -12.17 -9.41 4.24
CA GLN A 194 -13.58 -9.53 4.58
C GLN A 194 -13.76 -8.34 5.51
N PRO A 195 -14.64 -7.37 5.19
CA PRO A 195 -14.93 -6.32 6.14
C PRO A 195 -15.24 -7.05 7.44
N PRO A 196 -14.45 -6.84 8.50
CA PRO A 196 -14.68 -7.55 9.73
C PRO A 196 -16.15 -7.31 10.08
N PRO A 197 -16.88 -8.33 10.56
CA PRO A 197 -18.26 -8.13 10.94
C PRO A 197 -18.33 -6.88 11.82
N ALA A 198 -19.20 -5.93 11.45
CA ALA A 198 -19.25 -4.58 12.01
C ALA A 198 -18.79 -4.57 13.46
N SER A 199 -17.65 -3.92 13.70
CA SER A 199 -16.99 -3.98 14.99
C SER A 199 -17.89 -3.28 15.98
N ARG A 200 -18.44 -4.02 16.96
CA ARG A 200 -19.16 -3.41 18.09
C ARG A 200 -18.29 -2.40 18.85
N ASN A 201 -16.97 -2.43 18.64
CA ASN A 201 -15.98 -1.68 19.39
C ASN A 201 -15.40 -0.48 18.61
N ALA A 202 -15.71 -0.30 17.32
CA ALA A 202 -15.13 0.78 16.49
C ALA A 202 -16.12 1.35 15.44
N PRO A 203 -17.28 1.92 15.85
CA PRO A 203 -18.31 2.37 14.92
C PRO A 203 -17.88 3.53 14.00
N LEU A 204 -16.98 4.42 14.44
CA LEU A 204 -16.47 5.51 13.59
C LEU A 204 -15.50 4.99 12.52
N LEU A 205 -14.75 3.94 12.80
CA LEU A 205 -13.90 3.29 11.80
C LEU A 205 -14.75 2.61 10.72
N ASP A 206 -15.83 1.93 11.11
CA ASP A 206 -16.75 1.32 10.14
C ASP A 206 -17.44 2.38 9.27
N GLN A 207 -17.77 3.54 9.83
CA GLN A 207 -18.27 4.70 9.06
C GLN A 207 -17.23 5.21 8.08
N LEU A 208 -15.98 5.37 8.51
CA LEU A 208 -14.88 5.79 7.64
C LEU A 208 -14.68 4.78 6.50
N ARG A 209 -14.58 3.48 6.79
CA ARG A 209 -14.45 2.43 5.76
C ARG A 209 -15.58 2.48 4.74
N SER A 210 -16.82 2.66 5.19
CA SER A 210 -17.97 2.81 4.27
C SER A 210 -17.80 4.02 3.37
N ALA A 211 -17.44 5.19 3.93
CA ALA A 211 -17.26 6.41 3.17
C ALA A 211 -16.13 6.29 2.13
N LEU A 212 -15.00 5.68 2.51
CA LEU A 212 -13.86 5.46 1.62
C LEU A 212 -14.16 4.47 0.49
N ASN A 213 -15.02 3.47 0.73
CA ASN A 213 -15.44 2.52 -0.30
C ASN A 213 -16.49 3.11 -1.26
N ASP A 214 -17.26 4.11 -0.82
CA ASP A 214 -18.33 4.74 -1.61
C ASP A 214 -17.80 5.88 -2.51
N GLN A 215 -16.51 6.24 -2.40
CA GLN A 215 -15.93 7.42 -3.04
C GLN A 215 -14.60 7.12 -3.75
N ASP A 216 -14.44 7.65 -4.96
CA ASP A 216 -13.18 7.60 -5.71
C ASP A 216 -12.14 8.62 -5.19
N ASP A 217 -12.58 9.68 -4.53
CA ASP A 217 -11.73 10.71 -3.94
C ASP A 217 -11.90 10.69 -2.42
N TRP A 218 -10.84 10.31 -1.72
CA TRP A 218 -10.89 10.21 -0.26
C TRP A 218 -10.76 11.58 0.42
N GLU A 219 -10.40 12.66 -0.30
CA GLU A 219 -10.29 14.01 0.29
C GLU A 219 -11.63 14.47 0.90
N SER A 220 -12.76 14.11 0.28
CA SER A 220 -14.10 14.44 0.78
C SER A 220 -14.49 13.71 2.06
N SER A 221 -13.82 12.61 2.40
CA SER A 221 -14.06 11.85 3.64
C SER A 221 -13.28 12.40 4.85
N GLY A 222 -12.73 13.62 4.73
CA GLY A 222 -11.98 14.27 5.81
C GLY A 222 -12.78 14.44 7.11
N ILE A 223 -14.10 14.59 7.02
CA ILE A 223 -14.97 14.71 8.19
C ILE A 223 -15.12 13.42 8.99
N GLU A 224 -15.20 12.27 8.31
CA GLU A 224 -15.22 10.95 8.95
C GLU A 224 -13.89 10.68 9.68
N LEU A 225 -12.76 10.98 9.03
CA LEU A 225 -11.45 10.81 9.66
C LEU A 225 -11.24 11.78 10.84
N ALA A 226 -11.64 13.05 10.72
CA ALA A 226 -11.53 14.03 11.80
C ALA A 226 -12.33 13.61 13.05
N LYS A 227 -13.52 13.02 12.87
CA LYS A 227 -14.32 12.46 13.97
C LYS A 227 -13.61 11.27 14.60
N TRP A 228 -13.09 10.34 13.81
CA TRP A 228 -12.38 9.17 14.32
C TRP A 228 -11.10 9.55 15.10
N LEU A 229 -10.33 10.52 14.60
CA LEU A 229 -9.15 11.07 15.29
C LEU A 229 -9.47 11.60 16.68
N ARG A 230 -10.56 12.37 16.82
CA ARG A 230 -10.96 12.92 18.12
C ARG A 230 -11.40 11.84 19.10
N GLU A 231 -12.05 10.77 18.65
CA GLU A 231 -12.39 9.62 19.49
C GLU A 231 -11.13 8.84 19.91
N ALA A 232 -10.24 8.56 18.96
CA ALA A 232 -8.99 7.85 19.21
C ALA A 232 -8.13 8.58 20.25
N VAL A 233 -8.02 9.91 20.17
CA VAL A 233 -7.29 10.74 21.13
C VAL A 233 -7.87 10.68 22.55
N VAL A 234 -9.20 10.66 22.68
CA VAL A 234 -9.88 10.56 23.99
C VAL A 234 -9.57 9.21 24.65
N PHE A 235 -9.50 8.13 23.87
CA PHE A 235 -9.14 6.79 24.38
C PHE A 235 -7.70 6.73 24.93
N HIS A 236 -6.76 7.43 24.32
CA HIS A 236 -5.35 7.45 24.75
C HIS A 236 -5.10 8.37 25.96
N SER A 237 -5.95 9.37 26.17
CA SER A 237 -5.83 10.30 27.32
C SER A 237 -6.45 9.74 28.61
N ALA A 238 -7.17 8.62 28.53
CA ALA A 238 -7.92 8.01 29.64
C ALA A 238 -7.23 6.77 30.27
N LYS A 239 -6.06 6.38 29.76
CA LYS A 239 -5.17 5.36 30.36
C LYS A 239 -4.00 6.05 31.06
#